data_AF-A0A922WSS0-F1
#
_entry.id   AF-A0A922WSS0-F1
#
_cell.length_a   1.000
_cell.length_b   1.000
_cell.length_c   1.000
_cell.angle_alpha   90.00
_cell.angle_beta   90.00
_cell.angle_gamma   90.00
#
_symmetry.space_group_name_H-M   'P 1'
#
loop_
_entity.id
_entity.type
_entity.pdbx_description
1 polymer ?
#
loop_
_entity_poly.entity_id
_entity_poly.type
_entity_poly.pdbx_seq_one_letter_code
_entity_poly.pdbx_strand_id
1 'polypeptide(L)'
;MEEFAALLDALVYTTSRNRKLALIADYLRSAPDPDRGWALAGLTDGLDFPAVKSSTVRSLMMERVDPVLWALSRDFVGDTAETASLLWPEPEESTPQPDLSLAEVIERLSALTRTTAPRELPGLLDRLDAKGRYALIKLATGG
;
A
#
# COMPACT_ATOMS: atom_id res chain seq x y z
N MET A 1 4.75 -8.64 -2.54
CA MET A 1 4.46 -7.23 -2.24
C MET A 1 5.66 -6.34 -2.52
N GLU A 2 6.88 -6.70 -2.09
CA GLU A 2 8.11 -5.94 -2.33
C GLU A 2 8.33 -5.55 -3.80
N GLU A 3 8.35 -6.54 -4.71
CA GLU A 3 8.52 -6.30 -6.16
C GLU A 3 7.44 -5.38 -6.75
N PHE A 4 6.19 -5.50 -6.28
CA PHE A 4 5.11 -4.63 -6.73
C PHE A 4 5.26 -3.21 -6.21
N ALA A 5 5.68 -3.04 -4.96
CA ALA A 5 5.98 -1.74 -4.38
C ALA A 5 7.16 -1.06 -5.10
N ALA A 6 8.20 -1.82 -5.44
CA ALA A 6 9.32 -1.34 -6.25
C ALA A 6 8.87 -0.90 -7.66
N LEU A 7 7.95 -1.65 -8.30
CA LEU A 7 7.35 -1.24 -9.57
C LEU A 7 6.61 0.10 -9.42
N LEU A 8 5.72 0.22 -8.42
CA LEU A 8 4.93 1.45 -8.21
C LEU A 8 5.84 2.65 -7.95
N ASP A 9 6.82 2.51 -7.08
CA ASP A 9 7.84 3.54 -6.78
C ASP A 9 8.56 3.99 -8.06
N ALA A 10 9.04 3.04 -8.87
CA ALA A 10 9.68 3.35 -10.15
C ALA A 10 8.73 4.05 -11.15
N LEU A 11 7.46 3.68 -11.17
CA LEU A 11 6.46 4.28 -12.06
C LEU A 11 6.11 5.73 -11.68
N VAL A 12 6.14 6.06 -10.39
CA VAL A 12 5.92 7.43 -9.88
C VAL A 12 7.02 8.36 -10.37
N TYR A 13 8.28 7.95 -10.24
CA TYR A 13 9.43 8.79 -10.61
C TYR A 13 9.80 8.76 -12.11
N THR A 14 9.22 7.84 -12.88
CA THR A 14 9.48 7.77 -14.33
C THR A 14 8.55 8.71 -15.10
N THR A 15 9.09 9.61 -15.92
CA THR A 15 8.27 10.49 -16.78
C THR A 15 8.05 9.93 -18.18
N SER A 16 9.01 9.15 -18.71
CA SER A 16 8.93 8.58 -20.07
C SER A 16 7.89 7.47 -20.16
N ARG A 17 6.87 7.66 -21.01
CA ARG A 17 5.84 6.65 -21.30
C ARG A 17 6.44 5.31 -21.72
N ASN A 18 7.43 5.32 -22.63
CA ASN A 18 8.05 4.08 -23.10
C ASN A 18 8.82 3.38 -21.98
N ARG A 19 9.44 4.14 -21.07
CA ARG A 19 10.09 3.57 -19.89
C ARG A 19 9.10 2.96 -18.91
N LYS A 20 7.94 3.60 -18.68
CA LYS A 20 6.85 3.01 -17.88
C LYS A 20 6.37 1.68 -18.46
N LEU A 21 6.15 1.63 -19.78
CA LEU A 21 5.76 0.40 -20.46
C LEU A 21 6.81 -0.71 -20.31
N ALA A 22 8.10 -0.36 -20.40
CA ALA A 22 9.18 -1.31 -20.18
C ALA A 22 9.17 -1.86 -18.74
N LEU A 23 9.05 -0.99 -17.73
CA LEU A 23 8.98 -1.40 -16.32
C LEU A 23 7.80 -2.35 -16.05
N ILE A 24 6.61 -2.04 -16.59
CA ILE A 24 5.42 -2.89 -16.45
C ILE A 24 5.66 -4.24 -17.15
N ALA A 25 6.19 -4.24 -18.37
CA ALA A 25 6.46 -5.46 -19.11
C ALA A 25 7.53 -6.34 -18.44
N ASP A 26 8.56 -5.73 -17.87
CA ASP A 26 9.60 -6.42 -17.11
C ASP A 26 9.00 -7.12 -15.89
N TYR A 27 8.22 -6.39 -15.08
CA TYR A 27 7.53 -6.95 -13.93
C TYR A 27 6.58 -8.10 -14.31
N LEU A 28 5.74 -7.91 -15.33
CA LEU A 28 4.76 -8.94 -15.74
C LEU A 28 5.41 -10.24 -16.27
N ARG A 29 6.66 -10.17 -16.74
CA ARG A 29 7.43 -11.35 -17.17
C ARG A 29 8.00 -12.16 -16.01
N SER A 30 8.42 -11.49 -14.94
CA SER A 30 9.07 -12.15 -13.79
C SER A 30 8.09 -12.50 -12.67
N ALA A 31 7.01 -11.72 -12.50
CA ALA A 31 6.07 -11.91 -11.41
C ALA A 31 5.31 -13.25 -11.55
N PRO A 32 5.18 -14.02 -10.45
CA PRO A 32 4.48 -15.30 -10.48
C PRO A 32 2.98 -15.13 -10.69
N ASP A 33 2.32 -16.24 -11.01
CA ASP A 33 0.86 -16.33 -10.93
C ASP A 33 0.45 -16.59 -9.46
N PRO A 34 -0.58 -15.92 -8.91
CA PRO A 34 -1.47 -14.93 -9.55
C PRO A 34 -1.03 -13.47 -9.41
N ASP A 35 0.12 -13.17 -8.76
CA ASP A 35 0.61 -11.80 -8.50
C ASP A 35 0.64 -10.91 -9.74
N ARG A 36 1.09 -11.41 -10.89
CA ARG A 36 1.09 -10.62 -12.15
C ARG A 36 -0.32 -10.14 -12.55
N GLY A 37 -1.33 -10.97 -12.33
CA GLY A 37 -2.73 -10.66 -12.69
C GLY A 37 -3.30 -9.60 -11.75
N TRP A 38 -3.00 -9.73 -10.45
CA TRP A 38 -3.38 -8.74 -9.46
C TRP A 38 -2.68 -7.40 -9.66
N ALA A 39 -1.41 -7.40 -10.01
CA ALA A 39 -0.68 -6.17 -10.32
C ALA A 39 -1.30 -5.45 -11.52
N LEU A 40 -1.66 -6.18 -12.58
CA LEU A 40 -2.34 -5.61 -13.72
C LEU A 40 -3.68 -4.99 -13.31
N ALA A 41 -4.50 -5.71 -12.56
CA ALA A 41 -5.78 -5.21 -12.05
C ALA A 41 -5.58 -3.94 -11.20
N GLY A 42 -4.61 -3.90 -10.30
CA GLY A 42 -4.31 -2.73 -9.48
C GLY A 42 -3.84 -1.51 -10.28
N LEU A 43 -3.05 -1.72 -11.34
CA LEU A 43 -2.58 -0.63 -12.21
C LEU A 43 -3.67 -0.08 -13.14
N THR A 44 -4.76 -0.82 -13.34
CA THR A 44 -5.86 -0.45 -14.25
C THR A 44 -7.17 -0.17 -13.52
N ASP A 45 -7.13 0.11 -12.21
CA ASP A 45 -8.32 0.40 -11.38
C ASP A 45 -9.37 -0.73 -11.41
N GLY A 46 -8.91 -1.98 -11.49
CA GLY A 46 -9.72 -3.19 -11.53
C GLY A 46 -9.99 -3.81 -10.15
N LEU A 47 -9.60 -3.14 -9.07
CA LEU A 47 -9.73 -3.62 -7.69
C LEU A 47 -10.56 -2.64 -6.86
N ASP A 48 -11.49 -3.14 -6.05
CA ASP A 48 -12.24 -2.33 -5.08
C ASP A 48 -12.27 -3.02 -3.72
N PHE A 49 -11.91 -2.26 -2.69
CA PHE A 49 -11.92 -2.70 -1.29
C PHE A 49 -12.82 -1.77 -0.46
N PRO A 50 -14.13 -2.04 -0.36
CA PRO A 50 -15.09 -1.14 0.28
C PRO A 50 -14.82 -0.87 1.77
N ALA A 51 -14.09 -1.76 2.43
CA ALA A 51 -13.74 -1.68 3.85
C ALA A 51 -12.59 -0.71 4.14
N VAL A 52 -11.72 -0.44 3.16
CA VAL A 52 -10.54 0.40 3.34
C VAL A 52 -10.69 1.65 2.49
N LYS A 53 -11.04 2.77 3.13
CA LYS A 53 -11.12 4.09 2.49
C LYS A 53 -10.05 5.00 3.10
N SER A 54 -9.75 6.11 2.43
CA SER A 54 -8.76 7.08 2.93
C SER A 54 -9.11 7.63 4.32
N SER A 55 -10.40 7.63 4.69
CA SER A 55 -10.86 7.95 6.04
C SER A 55 -10.40 6.92 7.08
N THR A 56 -10.45 5.62 6.76
CA THR A 56 -9.97 4.54 7.63
C THR A 56 -8.49 4.74 7.95
N VAL A 57 -7.66 4.98 6.92
CA VAL A 57 -6.22 5.23 7.09
C VAL A 57 -5.98 6.48 7.94
N ARG A 58 -6.71 7.57 7.68
CA ARG A 58 -6.61 8.80 8.47
C ARG A 58 -6.95 8.58 9.94
N SER A 59 -8.02 7.85 10.24
CA SER A 59 -8.40 7.52 11.63
C SER A 59 -7.31 6.71 12.32
N LEU A 60 -6.77 5.69 11.65
CA LEU A 60 -5.68 4.88 12.19
C LEU A 60 -4.43 5.70 12.51
N MET A 61 -4.09 6.66 11.65
CA MET A 61 -2.96 7.55 11.87
C MET A 61 -3.18 8.50 13.05
N MET A 62 -4.37 9.07 13.19
CA MET A 62 -4.70 9.97 14.32
C MET A 62 -4.76 9.25 15.67
N GLU A 63 -4.98 7.92 15.68
CA GLU A 63 -4.91 7.10 16.90
C GLU A 63 -3.47 6.76 17.30
N ARG A 64 -2.55 6.70 16.32
CA ARG A 64 -1.17 6.22 16.50
C ARG A 64 -0.14 7.34 16.60
N VAL A 65 -0.44 8.47 15.97
CA VAL A 65 0.43 9.63 15.88
C VAL A 65 -0.33 10.83 16.41
N ASP A 66 0.39 11.73 17.09
CA ASP A 66 -0.18 12.99 17.56
C ASP A 66 -0.96 13.69 16.42
N PRO A 67 -2.23 14.08 16.65
CA PRO A 67 -3.07 14.65 15.59
C PRO A 67 -2.51 15.94 14.96
N VAL A 68 -1.76 16.75 15.72
CA VAL A 68 -1.14 17.98 15.20
C VAL A 68 0.05 17.62 14.33
N LEU A 69 0.92 16.70 14.77
CA LEU A 69 2.03 16.20 13.97
C LEU A 69 1.52 15.59 12.65
N TRP A 70 0.51 14.72 12.71
CA TRP A 70 -0.12 14.17 11.51
C TRP A 70 -0.64 15.27 10.57
N ALA A 71 -1.33 16.27 11.10
CA ALA A 71 -1.88 17.35 10.30
C ALA A 71 -0.79 18.16 9.58
N LEU A 72 0.30 18.50 10.29
CA LEU A 72 1.44 19.23 9.72
C LEU A 72 2.19 18.40 8.67
N SER A 73 2.46 17.13 8.96
CA SER A 73 3.12 16.22 8.01
C SER A 73 2.29 16.05 6.73
N ARG A 74 0.97 15.87 6.86
CA ARG A 74 0.07 15.73 5.71
C ARG A 74 0.01 17.01 4.87
N ASP A 75 0.01 18.17 5.52
CA ASP A 75 0.03 19.47 4.82
C ASP A 75 1.32 19.65 4.01
N PHE A 76 2.46 19.23 4.55
CA PHE A 76 3.76 19.31 3.88
C PHE A 76 3.92 18.30 2.74
N VAL A 77 3.52 17.04 2.95
CA VAL A 77 3.68 15.96 1.97
C VAL A 77 2.60 16.02 0.87
N GLY A 78 1.37 16.38 1.22
CA GLY A 78 0.27 16.59 0.27
C GLY A 78 -0.58 15.37 -0.06
N ASP A 79 -0.09 14.14 0.14
CA ASP A 79 -0.83 12.88 -0.10
C ASP A 79 -1.01 12.07 1.18
N THR A 80 -2.22 11.50 1.38
CA THR A 80 -2.52 10.73 2.61
C THR A 80 -1.80 9.39 2.65
N ALA A 81 -1.64 8.71 1.51
CA ALA A 81 -0.97 7.42 1.47
C ALA A 81 0.53 7.58 1.74
N GLU A 82 1.16 8.57 1.10
CA GLU A 82 2.57 8.91 1.30
C GLU A 82 2.85 9.38 2.73
N THR A 83 2.00 10.26 3.28
CA THR A 83 2.16 10.70 4.67
C THR A 83 2.02 9.51 5.63
N ALA A 84 1.01 8.67 5.44
CA ALA A 84 0.77 7.52 6.30
C ALA A 84 1.90 6.49 6.20
N SER A 85 2.41 6.23 5.00
CA SER A 85 3.48 5.25 4.80
C SER A 85 4.81 5.67 5.42
N LEU A 86 5.12 6.97 5.39
CA LEU A 86 6.34 7.55 5.97
C LEU A 86 6.25 7.73 7.48
N LEU A 87 5.07 8.05 8.02
CA LEU A 87 4.87 8.36 9.43
C LEU A 87 4.37 7.16 10.25
N TRP A 88 4.12 6.01 9.61
CA TRP A 88 3.66 4.82 10.29
C TRP A 88 4.68 4.40 11.38
N PRO A 89 4.27 4.30 12.66
CA PRO A 89 5.18 3.89 13.72
C PRO A 89 5.67 2.47 13.49
N GLU A 90 6.96 2.23 13.71
CA GLU A 90 7.49 0.87 13.68
C GLU A 90 6.98 0.07 14.88
N PRO A 91 6.64 -1.22 14.70
CA PRO A 91 6.18 -2.07 15.80
C PRO A 91 7.28 -2.25 16.86
N GLU A 92 6.92 -2.20 18.14
CA GLU A 92 7.85 -2.34 19.27
C GLU A 92 8.56 -3.70 19.27
N GLU A 93 7.89 -4.75 18.79
CA GLU A 93 8.42 -6.10 18.64
C GLU A 93 8.38 -6.53 17.17
N SER A 94 9.53 -6.49 16.50
CA SER A 94 9.67 -7.07 15.16
C SER A 94 10.01 -8.56 15.29
N THR A 95 8.98 -9.41 15.23
CA THR A 95 9.22 -10.84 15.01
C THR A 95 9.48 -11.07 13.53
N PRO A 96 10.54 -11.80 13.13
CA PRO A 96 10.77 -12.14 11.74
C PRO A 96 9.54 -12.86 11.18
N GLN A 97 8.85 -12.24 10.23
CA GLN A 97 7.72 -12.80 9.52
C GLN A 97 8.10 -12.96 8.05
N PRO A 98 7.54 -13.97 7.35
CA PRO A 98 7.76 -14.09 5.92
C PRO A 98 7.21 -12.87 5.19
N ASP A 99 7.81 -12.54 4.05
CA ASP A 99 7.34 -11.44 3.21
C ASP A 99 5.93 -11.71 2.69
N LEU A 100 5.13 -10.65 2.57
CA LEU A 100 3.80 -10.73 1.97
C LEU A 100 3.92 -10.77 0.44
N SER A 101 3.29 -11.75 -0.21
CA SER A 101 3.02 -11.71 -1.65
C SER A 101 1.94 -10.66 -1.99
N LEU A 102 1.82 -10.26 -3.26
CA LEU A 102 0.73 -9.36 -3.64
C LEU A 102 -0.63 -10.06 -3.50
N ALA A 103 -0.73 -11.33 -3.91
CA ALA A 103 -1.94 -12.13 -3.79
C ALA A 103 -2.45 -12.23 -2.34
N GLU A 104 -1.57 -12.46 -1.36
CA GLU A 104 -1.96 -12.51 0.05
C GLU A 104 -2.49 -11.17 0.56
N VAL A 105 -1.91 -10.06 0.11
CA VAL A 105 -2.42 -8.72 0.45
C VAL A 105 -3.81 -8.52 -0.13
N ILE A 106 -4.02 -8.87 -1.40
CA ILE A 106 -5.33 -8.79 -2.06
C ILE A 106 -6.35 -9.64 -1.30
N GLU A 107 -6.05 -10.90 -1.02
CA GLU A 107 -6.94 -11.83 -0.33
C GLU A 107 -7.36 -11.26 1.04
N ARG A 108 -6.39 -10.77 1.82
CA ARG A 108 -6.65 -10.18 3.13
C ARG A 108 -7.51 -8.93 3.02
N LEU A 109 -7.18 -8.01 2.10
CA LEU A 109 -7.96 -6.79 1.87
C LEU A 109 -9.40 -7.11 1.41
N SER A 110 -9.58 -8.12 0.55
CA SER A 110 -10.88 -8.58 0.09
C SER A 110 -11.73 -9.20 1.22
N ALA A 111 -11.09 -9.80 2.22
CA ALA A 111 -11.78 -10.36 3.39
C ALA A 111 -12.16 -9.30 4.44
N LEU A 112 -11.61 -8.08 4.36
CA LEU A 112 -11.91 -7.03 5.34
C LEU A 112 -13.35 -6.54 5.22
N THR A 113 -13.92 -6.26 6.38
CA THR A 113 -15.20 -5.56 6.54
C THR A 113 -14.94 -4.20 7.17
N ARG A 114 -15.93 -3.30 7.12
CA ARG A 114 -15.83 -1.99 7.81
C ARG A 114 -15.55 -2.12 9.31
N THR A 115 -15.96 -3.23 9.93
CA THR A 115 -15.75 -3.50 11.35
C THR A 115 -14.38 -4.09 11.65
N THR A 116 -13.83 -4.92 10.75
CA THR A 116 -12.54 -5.58 10.95
C THR A 116 -11.37 -4.76 10.43
N ALA A 117 -11.57 -3.92 9.40
CA ALA A 117 -10.49 -3.13 8.80
C ALA A 117 -9.68 -2.29 9.80
N PRO A 118 -10.29 -1.53 10.75
CA PRO A 118 -9.50 -0.76 11.73
C PRO A 118 -8.60 -1.63 12.63
N ARG A 119 -8.94 -2.90 12.81
CA ARG A 119 -8.22 -3.82 13.69
C ARG A 119 -7.15 -4.63 12.95
N GLU A 120 -7.44 -5.03 11.71
CA GLU A 120 -6.59 -5.97 10.95
C GLU A 120 -5.64 -5.27 9.97
N LEU A 121 -6.03 -4.12 9.41
CA LEU A 121 -5.18 -3.35 8.50
C LEU A 121 -3.83 -2.94 9.12
N PRO A 122 -3.75 -2.53 10.41
CA PRO A 122 -2.47 -2.24 11.05
C PRO A 122 -1.47 -3.40 10.96
N GLY A 123 -1.92 -4.63 11.20
CA GLY A 123 -1.04 -5.81 11.13
C GLY A 123 -0.53 -6.12 9.73
N LEU A 124 -1.17 -5.62 8.67
CA LEU A 124 -0.63 -5.65 7.31
C LEU A 124 0.44 -4.58 7.11
N LEU A 125 0.20 -3.37 7.62
CA LEU A 125 1.12 -2.23 7.49
C LEU A 125 2.40 -2.43 8.30
N ASP A 126 2.30 -3.05 9.49
CA ASP A 126 3.44 -3.36 10.36
C ASP A 126 4.44 -4.33 9.71
N ARG A 127 3.99 -5.12 8.71
CA ARG A 127 4.81 -6.09 7.98
C ARG A 127 5.52 -5.52 6.75
N LEU A 128 5.25 -4.27 6.41
CA LEU A 128 5.74 -3.64 5.18
C LEU A 128 6.63 -2.46 5.52
N ASP A 129 7.61 -2.21 4.66
CA ASP A 129 8.40 -0.97 4.71
C ASP A 129 7.58 0.22 4.17
N ALA A 130 8.17 1.42 4.16
CA ALA A 130 7.49 2.62 3.68
C ALA A 130 6.97 2.46 2.22
N LYS A 131 7.71 1.81 1.33
CA LYS A 131 7.26 1.59 -0.07
C LYS A 131 6.11 0.61 -0.13
N GLY A 132 6.18 -0.49 0.62
CA GLY A 132 5.12 -1.47 0.74
C GLY A 132 3.84 -0.90 1.34
N ARG A 133 3.95 -0.10 2.42
CA ARG A 133 2.83 0.61 3.04
C ARG A 133 2.16 1.56 2.05
N TYR A 134 2.95 2.34 1.31
CA TYR A 134 2.44 3.25 0.27
C TYR A 134 1.66 2.49 -0.81
N ALA A 135 2.27 1.43 -1.36
CA ALA A 135 1.67 0.59 -2.38
C ALA A 135 0.37 -0.08 -1.89
N LEU A 136 0.35 -0.61 -0.67
CA LEU A 136 -0.84 -1.22 -0.07
C LEU A 136 -1.96 -0.20 0.06
N ILE A 137 -1.66 0.99 0.58
CA ILE A 137 -2.67 2.04 0.79
C ILE A 137 -3.23 2.51 -0.56
N LYS A 138 -2.38 2.80 -1.54
CA LYS A 138 -2.82 3.21 -2.90
C LYS A 138 -3.71 2.15 -3.54
N LEU A 139 -3.33 0.89 -3.43
CA LEU A 139 -4.11 -0.23 -3.94
C LEU A 139 -5.46 -0.37 -3.22
N ALA A 140 -5.48 -0.21 -1.90
CA ALA A 140 -6.69 -0.33 -1.11
C ALA A 140 -7.68 0.84 -1.33
N THR A 141 -7.16 2.05 -1.61
CA THR A 141 -8.00 3.25 -1.75
C THR A 141 -8.34 3.64 -3.18
N GLY A 142 -7.80 2.96 -4.20
CA GLY A 142 -8.10 3.22 -5.62
C GLY A 142 -7.27 4.35 -6.25
N GLY A 143 -6.04 4.59 -5.76
CA GLY A 143 -5.16 5.66 -6.24
C GLY A 143 -5.34 7.01 -5.57
#